data_AF-A0A0R0M3L8-F1
#
_entry.id   AF-A0A0R0M3L8-F1
#
_cell.length_a   1.000
_cell.length_b   1.000
_cell.length_c   1.000
_cell.angle_alpha   90.00
_cell.angle_beta   90.00
_cell.angle_gamma   90.00
#
_symmetry.space_group_name_H-M   'P 1'
#
loop_
_entity.id
_entity.type
_entity.pdbx_description
1 polymer ?
#
loop_
_entity_poly.entity_id
_entity_poly.type
_entity_poly.pdbx_seq_one_letter_code
_entity_poly.pdbx_strand_id
1 'polypeptide(L)'
;MYKNWKLDELEVVIENRLNKIYHDSLRDIPVNIVDKYLKDEIKEVKVHANTTKTEKVNERRKAYQFEVDQEVLIKDPCRSKIEPLYAGPFSIISIDRDEQVLILSRGETLIQANIKRV
;
A
#
# COMPACT_ATOMS: atom_id res chain seq x y z
N MET A 1 -14.89 6.66 -15.24
CA MET A 1 -15.77 5.84 -16.09
C MET A 1 -17.26 6.08 -15.82
N TYR A 2 -17.71 6.39 -14.59
CA TYR A 2 -19.15 6.49 -14.24
C TYR A 2 -19.60 7.85 -13.67
N LYS A 3 -18.93 8.96 -13.99
CA LYS A 3 -19.06 10.25 -13.27
C LYS A 3 -20.46 10.89 -13.34
N ASN A 4 -21.36 10.44 -14.22
CA ASN A 4 -22.71 11.00 -14.43
C ASN A 4 -23.81 9.92 -14.60
N TRP A 5 -23.57 8.69 -14.15
CA TRP A 5 -24.56 7.61 -14.28
C TRP A 5 -25.61 7.71 -13.19
N LYS A 6 -26.86 7.34 -13.49
CA LYS A 6 -27.91 7.24 -12.47
C LYS A 6 -27.55 6.11 -11.50
N LEU A 7 -27.91 6.29 -10.23
CA LEU A 7 -27.52 5.37 -9.17
C LEU A 7 -28.06 3.95 -9.44
N ASP A 8 -29.30 3.84 -9.91
CA ASP A 8 -29.94 2.57 -10.28
C ASP A 8 -29.20 1.83 -11.40
N GLU A 9 -28.72 2.56 -12.42
CA GLU A 9 -27.94 1.98 -13.52
C GLU A 9 -26.57 1.51 -13.04
N LEU A 10 -25.97 2.27 -12.11
CA LEU A 10 -24.67 1.96 -11.53
C LEU A 10 -24.75 0.74 -10.62
N GLU A 11 -25.83 0.58 -9.87
CA GLU A 11 -26.11 -0.60 -9.05
C GLU A 11 -26.19 -1.86 -9.92
N VAL A 12 -26.98 -1.83 -11.00
CA VAL A 12 -27.09 -2.96 -11.93
C VAL A 12 -25.73 -3.32 -12.55
N VAL A 13 -24.93 -2.32 -12.93
CA VAL A 13 -23.59 -2.57 -13.50
C VAL A 13 -22.66 -3.18 -12.46
N ILE A 14 -22.67 -2.68 -11.23
CA ILE A 14 -21.86 -3.22 -10.13
C ILE A 14 -22.27 -4.65 -9.82
N GLU A 15 -23.56 -4.93 -9.67
CA GLU A 15 -24.05 -6.28 -9.41
C GLU A 15 -23.59 -7.26 -10.49
N ASN A 16 -23.75 -6.88 -11.76
CA ASN A 16 -23.42 -7.76 -12.86
C ASN A 16 -21.90 -7.97 -13.00
N ARG A 17 -21.07 -6.98 -12.65
CA ARG A 17 -19.61 -7.05 -12.81
C ARG A 17 -18.86 -7.63 -11.62
N LEU A 18 -19.32 -7.33 -10.41
CA LEU A 18 -18.63 -7.73 -9.18
C LEU A 18 -19.29 -8.93 -8.54
N ASN A 19 -20.63 -9.00 -8.54
CA ASN A 19 -21.34 -10.02 -7.77
C ASN A 19 -21.70 -11.25 -8.60
N LYS A 20 -21.91 -11.11 -9.92
CA LYS A 20 -22.38 -12.17 -10.82
C LYS A 20 -21.33 -12.73 -11.78
N ILE A 21 -20.10 -12.20 -11.76
CA ILE A 21 -18.98 -12.73 -12.57
C ILE A 21 -18.27 -13.86 -11.83
N TYR A 22 -17.93 -14.91 -12.57
CA TYR A 22 -17.11 -16.00 -12.06
C TYR A 22 -15.70 -15.51 -11.71
N HIS A 23 -15.24 -15.81 -10.50
CA HIS A 23 -13.91 -15.42 -10.04
C HIS A 23 -13.01 -16.65 -9.91
N ASP A 24 -11.95 -16.72 -10.71
CA ASP A 24 -11.05 -17.90 -10.79
C ASP A 24 -10.48 -18.32 -9.43
N SER A 25 -10.10 -17.36 -8.57
CA SER A 25 -9.57 -17.68 -7.24
C SER A 25 -10.61 -18.28 -6.29
N LEU A 26 -11.89 -17.96 -6.50
CA LEU A 26 -12.99 -18.45 -5.69
C LEU A 26 -13.63 -19.71 -6.30
N ARG A 27 -13.38 -19.97 -7.59
CA ARG A 27 -14.00 -21.01 -8.41
C ARG A 27 -15.53 -21.00 -8.40
N ASP A 28 -16.11 -19.85 -8.12
CA ASP A 28 -17.55 -19.61 -8.05
C ASP A 28 -17.82 -18.11 -8.23
N ILE A 29 -19.09 -17.75 -8.26
CA ILE A 29 -19.57 -16.38 -8.31
C ILE A 29 -19.67 -15.82 -6.87
N PRO A 30 -19.22 -14.59 -6.60
CA PRO A 30 -19.19 -14.03 -5.25
C PRO A 30 -20.52 -14.07 -4.49
N VAL A 31 -21.65 -13.82 -5.16
CA VAL A 31 -22.96 -13.85 -4.49
C VAL A 31 -23.30 -15.22 -3.92
N ASN A 32 -22.96 -16.30 -4.63
CA ASN A 32 -23.20 -17.67 -4.18
C ASN A 32 -22.39 -18.01 -2.93
N ILE A 33 -21.18 -17.46 -2.85
CA ILE A 33 -20.28 -17.69 -1.72
C ILE A 33 -20.82 -16.99 -0.48
N VAL A 34 -21.21 -15.72 -0.62
CA VAL A 34 -21.83 -14.96 0.47
C VAL A 34 -23.10 -15.66 0.95
N ASP A 35 -23.98 -16.11 0.05
CA ASP A 35 -25.20 -16.84 0.41
C ASP A 35 -24.93 -18.16 1.12
N LYS A 36 -23.87 -18.89 0.72
CA LYS A 36 -23.42 -20.11 1.41
C LYS A 36 -22.93 -19.80 2.83
N TYR A 37 -22.13 -18.74 3.01
CA TYR A 37 -21.62 -18.32 4.32
C TYR A 37 -22.69 -17.68 5.24
N LEU A 38 -23.74 -17.09 4.67
CA LEU A 38 -24.86 -16.56 5.46
C LEU A 38 -25.82 -17.65 5.94
N LYS A 39 -25.93 -18.76 5.19
CA LYS A 39 -26.80 -19.90 5.53
C LYS A 39 -26.13 -20.91 6.46
N ASP A 40 -24.83 -21.14 6.28
CA ASP A 40 -24.03 -21.95 7.18
C ASP A 40 -23.44 -21.03 8.26
N GLU A 41 -24.00 -21.02 9.48
CA GLU A 41 -23.37 -20.38 10.64
C GLU A 41 -21.90 -20.80 10.75
N ILE A 42 -21.02 -19.87 10.34
CA ILE A 42 -19.57 -19.81 10.51
C ILE A 42 -18.89 -21.19 10.49
N LYS A 43 -18.57 -21.70 9.30
CA LYS A 43 -17.42 -22.59 9.15
C LYS A 43 -16.19 -21.74 8.90
N GLU A 44 -15.29 -21.77 9.88
CA GLU A 44 -14.00 -21.07 9.94
C GLU A 44 -13.48 -20.60 8.58
N VAL A 45 -13.28 -19.28 8.47
CA VAL A 45 -12.52 -18.69 7.37
C VAL A 45 -11.12 -19.29 7.44
N LYS A 46 -10.88 -20.34 6.66
CA LYS A 46 -9.53 -20.83 6.41
C LYS A 46 -8.80 -19.73 5.66
N VAL A 47 -8.15 -18.86 6.42
CA VAL A 47 -7.21 -17.86 5.91
C VAL A 47 -6.23 -18.65 5.05
N HIS A 48 -6.38 -18.55 3.73
CA HIS A 48 -5.35 -19.03 2.83
C HIS A 48 -4.15 -18.15 3.09
N ALA A 49 -3.27 -18.66 3.94
CA ALA A 49 -2.01 -18.03 4.26
C ALA A 49 -1.18 -18.06 2.98
N ASN A 50 -1.38 -17.06 2.13
CA ASN A 50 -0.48 -16.68 1.05
C ASN A 50 0.80 -16.03 1.64
N THR A 51 1.16 -16.41 2.87
CA THR A 51 2.34 -16.00 3.63
C THR A 51 3.59 -16.23 2.82
N THR A 52 3.67 -17.33 2.07
CA THR A 52 4.90 -17.72 1.35
C THR A 52 5.37 -16.70 0.30
N LYS A 53 4.49 -15.91 -0.33
CA LYS A 53 4.91 -14.85 -1.26
C LYS A 53 5.34 -13.59 -0.53
N THR A 54 4.62 -13.20 0.51
CA THR A 54 4.90 -11.99 1.31
C THR A 54 6.16 -12.17 2.17
N GLU A 55 6.36 -13.35 2.74
CA GLU A 55 7.55 -13.73 3.52
C GLU A 55 8.82 -13.70 2.66
N LYS A 56 8.78 -14.31 1.46
CA LYS A 56 9.92 -14.29 0.52
C LYS A 56 10.32 -12.88 0.07
N VAL A 57 9.36 -11.97 -0.05
CA VAL A 57 9.63 -10.56 -0.39
C VAL A 57 10.24 -9.82 0.81
N ASN A 58 9.84 -10.15 2.04
CA ASN A 58 10.34 -9.53 3.25
C ASN A 58 11.72 -10.06 3.68
N GLU A 59 12.05 -11.35 3.47
CA GLU A 59 13.37 -11.92 3.79
C GLU A 59 14.52 -11.20 3.09
N ARG A 60 14.28 -10.68 1.87
CA ARG A 60 15.30 -9.93 1.11
C ARG A 60 15.46 -8.48 1.57
N ARG A 61 14.56 -7.97 2.41
CA ARG A 61 14.65 -6.60 2.93
C ARG A 61 15.60 -6.61 4.12
N LYS A 62 16.83 -6.15 3.90
CA LYS A 62 17.71 -5.77 5.01
C LYS A 62 17.17 -4.47 5.60
N ALA A 63 16.74 -4.52 6.86
CA ALA A 63 16.41 -3.31 7.61
C ALA A 63 17.70 -2.49 7.76
N TYR A 64 17.73 -1.32 7.12
CA TYR A 64 18.80 -0.35 7.34
C TYR A 64 18.51 0.43 8.62
N GLN A 65 19.51 0.63 9.46
CA GLN A 65 19.39 1.44 10.67
C GLN A 65 19.95 2.83 10.37
N PHE A 66 19.09 3.84 10.50
CA PHE A 66 19.47 5.23 10.35
C PHE A 66 20.07 5.77 11.65
N GLU A 67 21.06 6.64 11.51
CA GLU A 67 21.74 7.33 12.62
C GLU A 67 21.53 8.84 12.51
N VAL A 68 21.54 9.53 13.66
CA VAL A 68 21.52 11.01 13.69
C VAL A 68 22.82 11.52 13.08
N ASP A 69 22.78 12.70 12.45
CA ASP A 69 23.85 13.34 11.68
C ASP A 69 24.26 12.60 10.38
N GLN A 70 23.63 11.47 10.07
CA GLN A 70 23.82 10.79 8.81
C GLN A 70 23.27 11.60 7.63
N GLU A 71 24.00 11.64 6.53
CA GLU A 71 23.53 12.21 5.27
C GLU A 71 22.70 11.21 4.47
N VAL A 72 21.54 11.66 4.00
CA VAL A 72 20.59 10.86 3.23
C VAL A 72 20.01 11.63 2.06
N LEU A 73 19.49 10.89 1.07
CA LEU A 73 18.79 11.44 -0.08
C LEU A 73 17.31 11.08 0.00
N ILE A 74 16.42 11.97 -0.42
CA ILE A 74 14.97 11.76 -0.37
C ILE A 74 14.47 11.56 -1.79
N LYS A 75 13.65 10.53 -2.03
CA LYS A 75 13.02 10.30 -3.33
C LYS A 75 12.01 11.41 -3.65
N ASP A 76 12.17 12.06 -4.80
CA ASP A 76 11.25 13.11 -5.26
C ASP A 76 10.12 12.49 -6.12
N PRO A 77 8.85 12.48 -5.62
CA PRO A 77 7.72 11.94 -6.39
C PRO A 77 7.22 12.88 -7.49
N CYS A 78 7.55 14.18 -7.40
CA CYS A 78 7.02 15.22 -8.29
C CYS A 78 8.01 15.61 -9.39
N ARG A 79 9.15 14.92 -9.50
CA ARG A 79 10.18 15.22 -10.50
C ARG A 79 9.69 15.05 -11.93
N SER A 80 10.27 15.83 -12.82
CA SER A 80 10.25 15.59 -14.26
C SER A 80 11.20 14.44 -14.66
N LYS A 81 11.04 13.93 -15.89
CA LYS A 81 11.85 12.80 -16.39
C LYS A 81 13.36 13.11 -16.45
N ILE A 82 13.70 14.38 -16.63
CA ILE A 82 15.09 14.86 -16.78
C ILE A 82 15.75 15.19 -15.44
N GLU A 83 14.96 15.33 -14.37
CA GLU A 83 15.47 15.64 -13.03
C GLU A 83 15.92 14.37 -12.28
N PRO A 84 16.88 14.48 -11.36
CA PRO A 84 17.33 13.36 -10.52
C PRO A 84 16.18 12.70 -9.75
N LEU A 85 16.27 11.38 -9.55
CA LEU A 85 15.26 10.62 -8.79
C LEU A 85 15.24 10.98 -7.29
N TYR A 86 16.37 11.44 -6.77
CA TYR A 86 16.56 11.74 -5.36
C TYR A 86 17.09 13.17 -5.20
N ALA A 87 16.60 13.86 -4.17
CA ALA A 87 17.03 15.19 -3.76
C ALA A 87 17.88 15.10 -2.48
N GLY A 88 18.86 15.99 -2.33
CA GLY A 88 19.72 16.07 -1.15
C GLY A 88 21.15 16.51 -1.51
N PRO A 89 22.13 16.27 -0.61
CA PRO A 89 22.01 15.55 0.67
C PRO A 89 21.26 16.34 1.75
N PHE A 90 20.64 15.60 2.67
CA PHE A 90 20.02 16.11 3.90
C PHE A 90 20.62 15.40 5.11
N SER A 91 20.81 16.10 6.23
CA SER A 91 21.30 15.52 7.48
C SER A 91 20.15 15.12 8.39
N ILE A 92 20.20 13.95 9.01
CA ILE A 92 19.20 13.50 9.98
C ILE A 92 19.38 14.25 11.31
N ILE A 93 18.38 15.00 11.74
CA ILE A 93 18.38 15.68 13.05
C ILE A 93 17.72 14.81 14.12
N SER A 94 16.61 14.15 13.77
CA SER A 94 15.91 13.27 14.70
C SER A 94 15.23 12.12 13.98
N ILE A 95 15.08 11.02 14.70
CA ILE A 95 14.48 9.78 14.23
C ILE A 95 13.31 9.44 15.15
N ASP A 96 12.10 9.47 14.61
CA ASP A 96 10.92 8.89 15.25
C ASP A 96 10.70 7.48 14.71
N ARG A 97 11.01 6.49 15.54
CA ARG A 97 10.89 5.07 15.18
C ARG A 97 9.46 4.57 15.24
N ASP A 98 8.62 5.16 16.07
CA ASP A 98 7.23 4.73 16.27
C ASP A 98 6.39 5.18 15.07
N GLU A 99 6.58 6.42 14.62
CA GLU A 99 5.88 6.96 13.45
C GLU A 99 6.59 6.66 12.11
N GLN A 100 7.79 6.07 12.16
CA GLN A 100 8.65 5.79 11.00
C GLN A 100 9.02 7.06 10.20
N VAL A 101 9.37 8.12 10.92
CA VAL A 101 9.62 9.47 10.38
C VAL A 101 11.04 9.93 10.73
N LEU A 102 11.67 10.62 9.78
CA LEU A 102 12.94 11.32 9.95
C LEU A 102 12.69 12.83 9.84
N ILE A 103 13.27 13.61 10.75
CA ILE A 103 13.40 15.06 10.61
C ILE A 103 14.78 15.34 10.04
N LEU A 104 14.80 16.00 8.89
CA LEU A 104 15.96 16.21 8.05
C LEU A 104 16.26 17.70 7.90
N SER A 105 17.53 18.09 7.91
CA SER A 105 17.96 19.45 7.58
C SER A 105 18.78 19.53 6.30
N ARG A 106 18.65 20.65 5.62
CA ARG A 106 19.59 21.12 4.60
C ARG A 106 19.70 22.63 4.71
N GLY A 107 20.72 23.11 5.41
CA GLY A 107 20.83 24.52 5.79
C GLY A 107 19.66 24.93 6.69
N GLU A 108 18.91 25.96 6.31
CA GLU A 108 17.76 26.48 7.07
C GLU A 108 16.46 25.70 6.83
N THR A 109 16.44 24.76 5.87
CA THR A 109 15.22 24.02 5.54
C THR A 109 15.12 22.76 6.39
N LEU A 110 13.99 22.61 7.10
CA LEU A 110 13.61 21.40 7.81
C LEU A 110 12.55 20.63 7.02
N ILE A 111 12.76 19.33 6.84
CA ILE A 111 11.86 18.44 6.11
C ILE A 111 11.53 17.23 6.97
N GLN A 112 10.25 16.90 7.04
CA GLN A 112 9.78 15.65 7.64
C GLN A 112 9.56 14.63 6.52
N ALA A 113 10.25 13.49 6.58
CA ALA A 113 10.15 12.43 5.58
C ALA A 113 9.92 11.07 6.22
N ASN A 114 9.06 10.25 5.63
CA ASN A 114 8.90 8.86 6.05
C ASN A 114 10.16 8.06 5.68
N ILE A 115 10.61 7.17 6.59
CA ILE A 115 11.79 6.33 6.40
C ILE A 115 11.77 5.57 5.07
N LYS A 116 10.60 5.18 4.54
CA LYS A 116 10.49 4.45 3.26
C LYS A 116 10.78 5.30 2.01
N ARG A 117 10.91 6.62 2.17
CA ARG A 117 11.19 7.58 1.09
C ARG A 117 12.64 8.04 1.06
N VAL A 118 13.41 7.65 2.08
CA VAL A 118 14.82 7.92 2.28
C VAL A 118 15.59 6.66 1.93
#